data_AF-A0A327RKH9-F1
#
_entry.id   AF-A0A327RKH9-F1
#
_cell.length_a   1.000
_cell.length_b   1.000
_cell.length_c   1.000
_cell.angle_alpha   90.00
_cell.angle_beta   90.00
_cell.angle_gamma   90.00
#
_symmetry.space_group_name_H-M   'P 1'
#
loop_
_entity.id
_entity.type
_entity.pdbx_description
1 polymer ?
#
loop_
_entity_poly.entity_id
_entity_poly.type
_entity_poly.pdbx_seq_one_letter_code
_entity_poly.pdbx_strand_id
1 'polypeptide(L)'
;MRKTLQILFIIIGLTSCKGQEVSGIWMSYKNRVIEEGQVTTSRNEGMIIDFDKQTVGNISSDTVVSVKIDFKESKIFLNSDTLNIDFKTYGKDSIEIDFGQNMMHVFRPLNLEHKLTTDKEGIIEFLIQNEFQKINEHLSLKFLNDLHFYATIFDRKNDKRFLESQIDTNGYWFIKELKGNFFLIFAVEEIGEQNIYQITKLTKCQMELEPMQEYGEWINNLVELKTCL
;
A
#
# COMPACT_ATOMS: atom_id res chain seq x y z
N MET A 1 -48.11 26.85 -4.03
CA MET A 1 -46.74 26.58 -4.53
C MET A 1 -45.66 26.55 -3.45
N ARG A 2 -45.77 27.32 -2.36
CA ARG A 2 -44.75 27.34 -1.28
C ARG A 2 -44.61 26.03 -0.48
N LYS A 3 -45.72 25.28 -0.30
CA LYS A 3 -45.73 23.98 0.41
C LYS A 3 -45.19 22.81 -0.43
N THR A 4 -45.33 22.87 -1.76
CA THR A 4 -44.84 21.84 -2.68
C THR A 4 -43.31 21.89 -2.83
N LEU A 5 -42.72 23.09 -2.75
CA LEU A 5 -41.26 23.26 -2.81
C LEU A 5 -40.54 22.75 -1.55
N GLN A 6 -41.17 22.86 -0.37
CA GLN A 6 -40.60 22.38 0.89
C GLN A 6 -40.54 20.84 0.97
N ILE A 7 -41.51 20.15 0.38
CA ILE A 7 -41.52 18.68 0.30
C ILE A 7 -40.39 18.19 -0.62
N LEU A 8 -40.10 18.91 -1.70
CA LEU A 8 -39.02 18.54 -2.62
C LEU A 8 -37.63 18.61 -1.93
N PHE A 9 -37.39 19.63 -1.10
CA PHE A 9 -36.14 19.75 -0.32
C PHE A 9 -36.00 18.67 0.76
N ILE A 10 -37.10 18.22 1.38
CA ILE A 10 -37.08 17.15 2.38
C ILE A 10 -36.81 15.79 1.72
N ILE A 11 -37.33 15.54 0.52
CA ILE A 11 -37.10 14.28 -0.22
C ILE A 11 -35.66 14.19 -0.73
N ILE A 12 -35.08 15.30 -1.20
CA ILE A 12 -33.67 15.33 -1.64
C ILE A 12 -32.71 15.15 -0.44
N GLY A 13 -33.07 15.66 0.74
CA GLY A 13 -32.31 15.48 1.98
C GLY A 13 -32.38 14.07 2.57
N LEU A 14 -33.42 13.29 2.28
CA LEU A 14 -33.55 11.90 2.74
C LEU A 14 -32.85 10.90 1.82
N THR A 15 -32.56 11.27 0.57
CA THR A 15 -31.79 10.43 -0.35
C THR A 15 -30.27 10.56 -0.19
N SER A 16 -29.77 11.51 0.62
CA SER A 16 -28.32 11.77 0.73
C SER A 16 -27.57 10.95 1.79
N CYS A 17 -28.19 9.95 2.41
CA CYS A 17 -27.53 9.10 3.43
C CYS A 17 -27.75 7.60 3.19
N LYS A 18 -27.85 7.16 1.94
CA LYS A 18 -27.40 5.79 1.64
C LYS A 18 -25.89 5.85 1.61
N GLY A 19 -25.26 5.45 2.73
CA GLY A 19 -23.81 5.29 2.82
C GLY A 19 -23.33 4.60 1.57
N GLN A 20 -22.40 5.25 0.87
CA GLN A 20 -21.77 4.71 -0.33
C GLN A 20 -21.33 3.28 0.00
N GLU A 21 -21.81 2.29 -0.77
CA GLU A 21 -21.34 0.92 -0.60
C GLU A 21 -19.85 0.93 -0.86
N VAL A 22 -19.07 0.67 0.19
CA VAL A 22 -17.62 0.58 0.06
C VAL A 22 -17.30 -0.76 -0.57
N SER A 23 -16.59 -0.70 -1.69
CA SER A 23 -16.22 -1.85 -2.51
C SER A 23 -14.75 -1.76 -2.90
N GLY A 24 -14.25 -2.85 -3.45
CA GLY A 24 -12.88 -2.95 -3.95
C GLY A 24 -11.86 -3.24 -2.86
N ILE A 25 -10.59 -3.04 -3.22
CA ILE A 25 -9.45 -3.30 -2.35
C ILE A 25 -8.85 -1.98 -1.92
N TRP A 26 -8.66 -1.82 -0.62
CA TRP A 26 -8.11 -0.63 0.00
C TRP A 26 -6.81 -0.98 0.72
N MET A 27 -5.87 -0.05 0.75
CA MET A 27 -4.58 -0.24 1.42
C MET A 27 -4.25 0.89 2.37
N SER A 28 -3.67 0.57 3.52
CA SER A 28 -3.13 1.56 4.45
C SER A 28 -1.75 2.05 4.00
N TYR A 29 -1.58 3.35 3.87
CA TYR A 29 -0.29 4.00 3.61
C TYR A 29 -0.34 5.44 4.12
N LYS A 30 0.81 6.11 4.28
CA LYS A 30 0.86 7.47 4.85
C LYS A 30 0.03 7.54 6.13
N ASN A 31 0.27 6.58 7.02
CA ASN A 31 -0.39 6.47 8.31
C ASN A 31 0.04 7.66 9.18
N ARG A 32 -0.77 8.01 10.18
CA ARG A 32 -0.48 9.17 11.05
C ARG A 32 -0.27 8.72 12.49
N VAL A 33 0.72 9.33 13.14
CA VAL A 33 0.93 9.18 14.57
C VAL A 33 -0.24 9.81 15.33
N ILE A 34 -0.71 9.14 16.40
CA ILE A 34 -1.81 9.66 17.21
C ILE A 34 -1.27 10.70 18.22
N GLU A 35 -0.21 10.36 18.95
CA GLU A 35 0.47 11.22 19.91
C GLU A 35 1.96 11.37 19.56
N GLU A 36 2.40 12.60 19.31
CA GLU A 36 3.82 12.90 19.05
C GLU A 36 4.68 12.60 20.30
N GLY A 37 5.87 12.04 20.08
CA GLY A 37 6.83 11.72 21.16
C GLY A 37 6.64 10.36 21.84
N GLN A 38 5.60 9.60 21.50
CA GLN A 38 5.44 8.21 21.91
C GLN A 38 5.99 7.24 20.86
N VAL A 39 6.44 6.05 21.31
CA VAL A 39 7.00 5.02 20.42
C VAL A 39 5.93 4.55 19.43
N THR A 40 6.29 4.55 18.15
CA THR A 40 5.47 4.05 17.05
C THR A 40 6.11 2.81 16.42
N THR A 41 5.33 2.03 15.68
CA THR A 41 5.85 0.95 14.85
C THR A 41 5.62 1.29 13.38
N SER A 42 6.70 1.49 12.61
CA SER A 42 6.63 1.75 11.17
C SER A 42 6.21 0.52 10.33
N ARG A 43 6.09 -0.65 10.97
CA ARG A 43 5.95 -1.95 10.29
C ARG A 43 4.53 -2.34 9.87
N ASN A 44 3.54 -1.53 10.21
CA ASN A 44 2.13 -1.87 9.97
C ASN A 44 1.54 -1.17 8.73
N GLU A 45 2.39 -0.73 7.81
CA GLU A 45 1.95 -0.18 6.53
C GLU A 45 1.71 -1.26 5.49
N GLY A 46 0.96 -0.89 4.44
CA GLY A 46 0.55 -1.83 3.42
C GLY A 46 -0.48 -2.85 3.89
N MET A 47 -1.21 -2.62 4.99
CA MET A 47 -2.36 -3.45 5.34
C MET A 47 -3.41 -3.34 4.23
N ILE A 48 -4.04 -4.45 3.88
CA ILE A 48 -5.02 -4.54 2.81
C ILE A 48 -6.38 -4.95 3.38
N ILE A 49 -7.45 -4.29 2.95
CA ILE A 49 -8.84 -4.71 3.15
C ILE A 49 -9.46 -4.93 1.77
N ASP A 50 -9.90 -6.14 1.49
CA ASP A 50 -10.73 -6.45 0.32
C ASP A 50 -12.20 -6.49 0.79
N PHE A 51 -12.95 -5.43 0.49
CA PHE A 51 -14.36 -5.31 0.87
C PHE A 51 -15.25 -6.26 0.08
N ASP A 52 -14.87 -6.59 -1.15
CA ASP A 52 -15.64 -7.50 -2.01
C ASP A 52 -15.56 -8.94 -1.48
N LYS A 53 -14.37 -9.35 -1.02
CA LYS A 53 -14.11 -10.69 -0.50
C LYS A 53 -14.23 -10.80 1.02
N GLN A 54 -14.34 -9.68 1.71
CA GLN A 54 -14.30 -9.57 3.17
C GLN A 54 -13.06 -10.25 3.76
N THR A 55 -11.88 -9.81 3.33
CA THR A 55 -10.60 -10.30 3.86
C THR A 55 -9.70 -9.14 4.25
N VAL A 56 -8.88 -9.37 5.28
CA VAL A 56 -7.78 -8.47 5.67
C VAL A 56 -6.45 -9.16 5.48
N GLY A 57 -5.41 -8.41 5.13
CA GLY A 57 -4.06 -8.93 4.95
C GLY A 57 -3.02 -7.82 4.99
N ASN A 58 -1.82 -8.11 4.49
CA ASN A 58 -0.77 -7.12 4.30
C ASN A 58 -0.10 -7.36 2.95
N ILE A 59 0.20 -6.31 2.19
CA ILE A 59 0.81 -6.40 0.86
C ILE A 59 2.11 -7.20 0.87
N SER A 60 2.88 -7.16 1.96
CA SER A 60 4.13 -7.90 2.11
C SER A 60 3.95 -9.40 2.41
N SER A 61 2.72 -9.87 2.62
CA SER A 61 2.38 -11.23 3.04
C SER A 61 1.30 -11.83 2.15
N ASP A 62 1.44 -13.12 1.82
CA ASP A 62 0.39 -13.83 1.07
C ASP A 62 -0.73 -14.35 1.98
N THR A 63 -0.56 -14.23 3.30
CA THR A 63 -1.57 -14.61 4.28
C THR A 63 -2.67 -13.56 4.35
N VAL A 64 -3.91 -14.01 4.16
CA VAL A 64 -5.13 -13.23 4.38
C VAL A 64 -6.00 -13.91 5.43
N VAL A 65 -6.78 -13.10 6.13
CA VAL A 65 -7.73 -13.54 7.16
C VAL A 65 -9.14 -13.11 6.73
N SER A 66 -10.08 -14.05 6.71
CA SER A 66 -11.49 -13.73 6.47
C SER A 66 -12.06 -12.94 7.65
N VAL A 67 -12.89 -11.97 7.32
CA VAL A 67 -13.57 -11.08 8.26
C VAL A 67 -15.02 -10.91 7.85
N LYS A 68 -15.83 -10.34 8.74
CA LYS A 68 -17.12 -9.77 8.39
C LYS A 68 -17.03 -8.26 8.50
N ILE A 69 -17.36 -7.52 7.45
CA ILE A 69 -17.30 -6.07 7.45
C ILE A 69 -18.72 -5.52 7.46
N ASP A 70 -19.06 -4.75 8.49
CA ASP A 70 -20.32 -4.02 8.59
C ASP A 70 -20.04 -2.53 8.43
N PHE A 71 -20.26 -2.01 7.23
CA PHE A 71 -20.02 -0.61 6.93
C PHE A 71 -21.03 0.33 7.59
N LYS A 72 -22.25 -0.15 7.87
CA LYS A 72 -23.27 0.68 8.52
C LYS A 72 -22.91 0.94 9.98
N GLU A 73 -22.43 -0.09 10.65
CA GLU A 73 -21.95 -0.01 12.03
C GLU A 73 -20.48 0.46 12.12
N SER A 74 -19.82 0.66 10.98
CA SER A 74 -18.39 0.99 10.87
C SER A 74 -17.48 0.02 11.64
N LYS A 75 -17.74 -1.29 11.48
CA LYS A 75 -17.06 -2.37 12.21
C LYS A 75 -16.51 -3.46 11.30
N ILE A 76 -15.34 -3.97 11.67
CA ILE A 76 -14.75 -5.20 11.12
C ILE A 76 -14.76 -6.25 12.23
N PHE A 77 -15.43 -7.36 12.00
CA PHE A 77 -15.49 -8.50 12.92
C PHE A 77 -14.50 -9.57 12.44
N LEU A 78 -13.55 -9.91 13.29
CA LEU A 78 -12.69 -11.07 13.06
C LEU A 78 -13.49 -12.34 13.39
N ASN A 79 -13.14 -13.48 12.78
CA ASN A 79 -13.83 -14.75 13.00
C ASN A 79 -13.82 -15.27 14.46
N SER A 80 -13.09 -14.62 15.37
CA SER A 80 -13.26 -14.79 16.81
C SER A 80 -14.39 -13.86 17.30
N ASP A 81 -15.53 -14.43 17.71
CA ASP A 81 -16.81 -13.76 18.03
C ASP A 81 -16.75 -12.58 19.03
N THR A 82 -15.61 -12.30 19.65
CA THR A 82 -15.43 -11.23 20.64
C THR A 82 -14.59 -10.05 20.19
N LEU A 83 -13.83 -10.14 19.09
CA LEU A 83 -12.96 -9.04 18.65
C LEU A 83 -13.54 -8.33 17.43
N ASN A 84 -13.90 -7.07 17.62
CA ASN A 84 -14.28 -6.15 16.55
C ASN A 84 -13.35 -4.95 16.55
N ILE A 85 -13.25 -4.34 15.38
CA ILE A 85 -12.39 -3.18 15.13
C ILE A 85 -13.28 -2.11 14.53
N ASP A 86 -13.36 -0.98 15.20
CA ASP A 86 -14.07 0.19 14.71
C ASP A 86 -13.23 0.91 13.65
N PHE A 87 -13.89 1.46 12.65
CA PHE A 87 -13.28 2.38 11.70
C PHE A 87 -14.09 3.67 11.56
N LYS A 88 -13.47 4.71 11.03
CA LYS A 88 -14.14 6.00 10.79
C LYS A 88 -13.82 6.49 9.40
N THR A 89 -14.74 7.24 8.79
CA THR A 89 -14.44 7.96 7.55
C THR A 89 -13.38 9.01 7.81
N TYR A 90 -12.35 9.06 6.96
CA TYR A 90 -11.27 10.04 6.99
C TYR A 90 -11.26 10.80 5.67
N GLY A 91 -11.46 12.13 5.72
CA GLY A 91 -11.60 12.91 4.49
C GLY A 91 -12.85 12.54 3.68
N LYS A 92 -12.72 12.47 2.35
CA LYS A 92 -13.84 12.20 1.43
C LYS A 92 -13.87 10.77 0.89
N ASP A 93 -12.73 10.08 0.89
CA ASP A 93 -12.50 8.85 0.13
C ASP A 93 -11.63 7.84 0.88
N SER A 94 -11.43 8.02 2.18
CA SER A 94 -10.57 7.17 3.00
C SER A 94 -11.28 6.76 4.28
N ILE A 95 -10.77 5.72 4.95
CA ILE A 95 -11.15 5.36 6.31
C ILE A 95 -9.91 5.30 7.18
N GLU A 96 -10.09 5.57 8.46
CA GLU A 96 -9.06 5.42 9.47
C GLU A 96 -9.41 4.31 10.46
N ILE A 97 -8.42 3.51 10.83
CA ILE A 97 -8.54 2.41 11.78
C ILE A 97 -7.40 2.50 12.79
N ASP A 98 -7.74 2.43 14.06
CA ASP A 98 -6.77 2.34 15.15
C ASP A 98 -6.58 0.86 15.52
N PHE A 99 -5.46 0.28 15.09
CA PHE A 99 -5.05 -1.06 15.51
C PHE A 99 -4.15 -1.04 16.77
N GLY A 100 -4.02 0.11 17.42
CA GLY A 100 -3.13 0.38 18.55
C GLY A 100 -1.75 0.88 18.13
N GLN A 101 -0.79 0.80 19.05
CA GLN A 101 0.63 1.16 18.81
C GLN A 101 0.85 2.62 18.39
N ASN A 102 -0.03 3.52 18.86
CA ASN A 102 0.05 4.96 18.62
C ASN A 102 0.03 5.33 17.11
N MET A 103 -0.60 4.48 16.28
CA MET A 103 -0.66 4.65 14.83
C MET A 103 -2.10 4.57 14.35
N MET A 104 -2.53 5.59 13.61
CA MET A 104 -3.80 5.58 12.90
C MET A 104 -3.56 5.16 11.45
N HIS A 105 -4.15 4.03 11.07
CA HIS A 105 -4.01 3.44 9.75
C HIS A 105 -5.01 4.07 8.80
N VAL A 106 -4.52 4.75 7.76
CA VAL A 106 -5.38 5.44 6.78
C VAL A 106 -5.49 4.60 5.52
N PHE A 107 -6.63 3.93 5.35
CA PHE A 107 -6.93 3.10 4.19
C PHE A 107 -7.53 3.94 3.07
N ARG A 108 -7.01 3.74 1.86
CA ARG A 108 -7.49 4.40 0.64
C ARG A 108 -7.76 3.35 -0.44
N PRO A 109 -8.74 3.56 -1.32
CA PRO A 109 -9.02 2.65 -2.42
C PRO A 109 -7.81 2.55 -3.36
N LEU A 110 -7.48 1.32 -3.75
CA LEU A 110 -6.46 1.06 -4.76
C LEU A 110 -7.04 1.21 -6.16
N ASN A 111 -6.34 1.95 -7.02
CA ASN A 111 -6.62 1.98 -8.45
C ASN A 111 -5.98 0.75 -9.12
N LEU A 112 -6.74 -0.32 -9.28
CA LEU A 112 -6.26 -1.59 -9.85
C LEU A 112 -6.52 -1.71 -11.37
N GLU A 113 -6.54 -0.59 -12.08
CA GLU A 113 -6.73 -0.55 -13.53
C GLU A 113 -5.41 -0.53 -14.33
N HIS A 114 -4.25 -0.43 -13.65
CA HIS A 114 -2.92 -0.42 -14.26
C HIS A 114 -2.35 -1.82 -14.46
N LYS A 115 -3.10 -2.70 -15.12
CA LYS A 115 -2.65 -4.06 -15.38
C LYS A 115 -1.51 -4.07 -16.38
N LEU A 116 -0.45 -4.83 -16.08
CA LEU A 116 0.67 -5.01 -17.00
C LEU A 116 0.48 -6.31 -17.80
N THR A 117 1.02 -6.32 -19.02
CA THR A 117 1.03 -7.52 -19.87
C THR A 117 2.19 -8.47 -19.56
N THR A 118 3.17 -8.02 -18.77
CA THR A 118 4.26 -8.85 -18.23
C THR A 118 3.81 -9.58 -16.97
N ASP A 119 4.48 -10.68 -16.65
CA ASP A 119 4.37 -11.33 -15.36
C ASP A 119 5.39 -10.78 -14.34
N LYS A 120 5.29 -11.29 -13.11
CA LYS A 120 6.19 -10.93 -12.00
C LYS A 120 7.65 -11.21 -12.31
N GLU A 121 7.95 -12.33 -12.97
CA GLU A 121 9.33 -12.71 -13.29
C GLU A 121 9.94 -11.77 -14.34
N GLY A 122 9.18 -11.35 -15.36
CA GLY A 122 9.65 -10.34 -16.30
C GLY A 122 9.97 -8.98 -15.66
N ILE A 123 9.23 -8.60 -14.61
CA ILE A 123 9.53 -7.39 -13.81
C ILE A 123 10.81 -7.59 -13.00
N ILE A 124 10.97 -8.74 -12.36
CA ILE A 124 12.18 -9.10 -11.61
C ILE A 124 13.40 -9.07 -12.54
N GLU A 125 13.31 -9.70 -13.71
CA GLU A 125 14.36 -9.70 -14.73
C GLU A 125 14.73 -8.28 -15.17
N PHE A 126 13.74 -7.43 -15.42
CA PHE A 126 13.99 -6.02 -15.75
C PHE A 126 14.79 -5.31 -14.65
N LEU A 127 14.43 -5.52 -13.38
CA LEU A 127 15.12 -4.88 -12.25
C LEU A 127 16.56 -5.38 -12.08
N ILE A 128 16.81 -6.69 -12.20
CA ILE A 128 18.14 -7.26 -11.93
C ILE A 128 19.13 -7.11 -13.09
N GLN A 129 18.64 -6.98 -14.33
CA GLN A 129 19.51 -6.94 -15.52
C GLN A 129 19.93 -5.53 -15.93
N ASN A 130 19.24 -4.50 -15.45
CA ASN A 130 19.48 -3.14 -15.87
C ASN A 130 20.25 -2.33 -14.81
N GLU A 131 21.08 -1.42 -15.29
CA GLU A 131 21.59 -0.31 -14.49
C GLU A 131 20.62 0.86 -14.58
N PHE A 132 20.33 1.49 -13.44
CA PHE A 132 19.39 2.59 -13.35
C PHE A 132 20.10 3.93 -13.26
N GLN A 133 19.51 4.96 -13.86
CA GLN A 133 19.88 6.33 -13.57
C GLN A 133 19.72 6.63 -12.08
N LYS A 134 20.55 7.53 -11.55
CA LYS A 134 20.46 7.94 -10.16
C LYS A 134 19.11 8.60 -9.86
N ILE A 135 18.49 8.17 -8.78
CA ILE A 135 17.30 8.80 -8.23
C ILE A 135 17.71 10.14 -7.60
N ASN A 136 17.01 11.21 -7.99
CA ASN A 136 17.25 12.57 -7.52
C ASN A 136 18.72 12.99 -7.64
N GLU A 137 19.44 12.50 -8.66
CA GLU A 137 20.89 12.74 -8.90
C GLU A 137 21.85 12.23 -7.79
N HIS A 138 21.33 11.67 -6.71
CA HIS A 138 22.10 11.34 -5.50
C HIS A 138 22.14 9.85 -5.18
N LEU A 139 21.05 9.12 -5.43
CA LEU A 139 20.91 7.74 -4.99
C LEU A 139 21.02 6.79 -6.17
N SER A 140 22.09 5.99 -6.18
CA SER A 140 22.21 4.84 -7.07
C SER A 140 21.62 3.62 -6.38
N LEU A 141 20.73 2.90 -7.09
CA LEU A 141 20.16 1.64 -6.65
C LEU A 141 20.57 0.51 -7.59
N LYS A 142 20.85 -0.66 -7.01
CA LYS A 142 21.11 -1.88 -7.77
C LYS A 142 20.34 -3.03 -7.15
N PHE A 143 19.42 -3.59 -7.93
CA PHE A 143 18.54 -4.67 -7.52
C PHE A 143 19.25 -6.00 -7.75
N LEU A 144 19.51 -6.75 -6.68
CA LEU A 144 20.14 -8.08 -6.77
C LEU A 144 19.08 -9.17 -6.70
N ASN A 145 19.38 -10.35 -7.25
CA ASN A 145 18.49 -11.51 -7.15
C ASN A 145 18.69 -12.33 -5.86
N ASP A 146 19.77 -12.06 -5.12
CA ASP A 146 20.07 -12.77 -3.89
C ASP A 146 19.00 -12.49 -2.82
N LEU A 147 18.58 -13.53 -2.11
CA LEU A 147 17.61 -13.41 -1.03
C LEU A 147 18.22 -12.64 0.13
N HIS A 148 17.50 -11.62 0.61
CA HIS A 148 17.87 -10.86 1.79
C HIS A 148 17.78 -11.75 3.04
N PHE A 149 18.57 -11.48 4.09
CA PHE A 149 18.54 -12.25 5.34
C PHE A 149 17.11 -12.42 5.89
N TYR A 150 16.28 -11.37 5.86
CA TYR A 150 14.87 -11.42 6.25
C TYR A 150 13.98 -12.40 5.46
N ALA A 151 14.39 -12.83 4.26
CA ALA A 151 13.72 -13.89 3.51
C ALA A 151 13.90 -15.28 4.13
N THR A 152 14.95 -15.45 4.94
CA THR A 152 15.37 -16.74 5.47
C THR A 152 15.06 -16.93 6.95
N ILE A 153 14.80 -15.85 7.69
CA ILE A 153 14.44 -15.91 9.11
C ILE A 153 12.93 -16.09 9.26
N PHE A 154 12.52 -16.91 10.22
CA PHE A 154 11.14 -17.13 10.67
C PHE A 154 10.25 -18.06 9.82
N ASP A 155 10.80 -18.92 8.95
CA ASP A 155 10.01 -19.82 8.06
C ASP A 155 8.97 -19.09 7.18
N ARG A 156 9.06 -17.76 7.09
CA ARG A 156 8.19 -16.94 6.25
C ARG A 156 8.78 -16.96 4.85
N LYS A 157 8.16 -17.72 3.94
CA LYS A 157 8.38 -17.57 2.49
C LYS A 157 8.11 -16.13 2.10
N ASN A 158 9.13 -15.29 2.08
CA ASN A 158 9.03 -13.93 1.58
C ASN A 158 10.12 -13.72 0.54
N ASP A 159 9.75 -13.13 -0.60
CA ASP A 159 10.62 -13.01 -1.76
C ASP A 159 11.50 -11.74 -1.69
N LYS A 160 11.89 -11.36 -0.47
CA LYS A 160 12.74 -10.18 -0.25
C LYS A 160 14.14 -10.47 -0.77
N ARG A 161 14.59 -9.60 -1.66
CA ARG A 161 15.90 -9.66 -2.30
C ARG A 161 16.76 -8.49 -1.88
N PHE A 162 18.07 -8.61 -2.00
CA PHE A 162 19.01 -7.55 -1.66
C PHE A 162 18.87 -6.34 -2.58
N LEU A 163 18.85 -5.15 -1.97
CA LEU A 163 18.98 -3.87 -2.65
C LEU A 163 20.32 -3.25 -2.24
N GLU A 164 21.23 -3.11 -3.19
CA GLU A 164 22.45 -2.31 -2.98
C GLU A 164 22.11 -0.84 -3.18
N SER A 165 22.60 -0.01 -2.26
CA SER A 165 22.51 1.44 -2.35
C SER A 165 23.90 2.06 -2.17
N GLN A 166 24.11 3.27 -2.68
CA GLN A 166 25.36 4.01 -2.42
C GLN A 166 25.44 4.61 -1.01
N ILE A 167 24.45 4.34 -0.16
CA ILE A 167 24.43 4.74 1.26
C ILE A 167 25.08 3.61 2.07
N ASP A 168 25.63 3.91 3.26
CA ASP A 168 26.43 3.01 4.12
C ASP A 168 25.73 1.69 4.52
N THR A 169 24.49 1.46 4.11
CA THR A 169 23.75 0.21 4.36
C THR A 169 23.05 -0.29 3.10
N ASN A 170 22.93 -1.62 3.02
CA ASN A 170 22.09 -2.29 2.03
C ASN A 170 20.66 -2.37 2.54
N GLY A 171 19.73 -2.53 1.62
CA GLY A 171 18.33 -2.69 1.92
C GLY A 171 17.76 -3.94 1.28
N TYR A 172 16.44 -3.93 1.07
CA TYR A 172 15.74 -5.03 0.43
C TYR A 172 14.63 -4.54 -0.49
N TRP A 173 14.27 -5.37 -1.45
CA TRP A 173 13.18 -5.13 -2.38
C TRP A 173 12.39 -6.40 -2.67
N PHE A 174 11.15 -6.25 -3.14
CA PHE A 174 10.33 -7.34 -3.64
C PHE A 174 9.17 -6.81 -4.50
N ILE A 175 8.59 -7.70 -5.31
CA ILE A 175 7.41 -7.41 -6.13
C ILE A 175 6.20 -8.14 -5.58
N LYS A 176 5.08 -7.42 -5.51
CA LYS A 176 3.77 -7.98 -5.18
C LYS A 176 2.79 -7.77 -6.31
N GLU A 177 1.96 -8.78 -6.55
CA GLU A 177 0.91 -8.75 -7.55
C GLU A 177 -0.45 -8.72 -6.85
N LEU A 178 -1.34 -7.86 -7.33
CA LEU A 178 -2.73 -7.81 -6.89
C LEU A 178 -3.65 -7.57 -8.09
N LYS A 179 -4.50 -8.56 -8.41
CA LYS A 179 -5.45 -8.50 -9.54
C LYS A 179 -4.77 -8.08 -10.87
N GLY A 180 -3.54 -8.55 -11.13
CA GLY A 180 -2.75 -8.22 -12.33
C GLY A 180 -2.05 -6.86 -12.32
N ASN A 181 -2.12 -6.12 -11.22
CA ASN A 181 -1.32 -4.91 -10.98
C ASN A 181 -0.09 -5.30 -10.16
N PHE A 182 1.01 -4.59 -10.36
CA PHE A 182 2.26 -4.90 -9.67
C PHE A 182 2.71 -3.74 -8.81
N PHE A 183 3.29 -4.06 -7.67
CA PHE A 183 3.81 -3.12 -6.70
C PHE A 183 5.28 -3.39 -6.46
N LEU A 184 6.10 -2.37 -6.63
CA LEU A 184 7.50 -2.37 -6.24
C LEU A 184 7.58 -1.86 -4.81
N ILE A 185 8.09 -2.70 -3.91
CA ILE A 185 8.24 -2.35 -2.49
C ILE A 185 9.71 -2.52 -2.13
N PHE A 186 10.32 -1.48 -1.57
CA PHE A 186 11.70 -1.54 -1.14
C PHE A 186 12.02 -0.60 0.02
N ALA A 187 13.02 -0.99 0.81
CA ALA A 187 13.67 -0.16 1.80
C ALA A 187 15.14 -0.03 1.40
N VAL A 188 15.71 1.18 1.53
CA VAL A 188 17.12 1.44 1.19
C VAL A 188 18.08 0.94 2.29
N GLU A 189 17.57 0.81 3.51
CA GLU A 189 18.30 0.34 4.69
C GLU A 189 17.68 -0.96 5.23
N GLU A 190 18.49 -1.81 5.86
CA GLU A 190 18.03 -3.12 6.37
C GLU A 190 16.84 -2.98 7.34
N ILE A 191 16.93 -2.03 8.28
CA ILE A 191 15.89 -1.76 9.29
C ILE A 191 15.16 -0.45 8.93
N GLY A 192 15.06 -0.15 7.64
CA GLY A 192 14.39 1.05 7.13
C GLY A 192 12.89 0.88 6.91
N GLU A 193 12.21 2.02 6.77
CA GLU A 193 10.82 2.08 6.37
C GLU A 193 10.65 1.71 4.88
N GLN A 194 9.48 1.16 4.54
CA GLN A 194 9.22 0.66 3.19
C GLN A 194 8.63 1.75 2.31
N ASN A 195 9.28 1.99 1.19
CA ASN A 195 8.71 2.72 0.07
C ASN A 195 7.81 1.77 -0.74
N ILE A 196 6.64 2.25 -1.16
CA ILE A 196 5.63 1.49 -1.89
C ILE A 196 5.24 2.25 -3.13
N TYR A 197 5.40 1.61 -4.29
CA TYR A 197 5.05 2.16 -5.59
C TYR A 197 4.18 1.17 -6.36
N GLN A 198 3.14 1.67 -7.01
CA GLN A 198 2.44 0.90 -8.03
C GLN A 198 3.17 1.06 -9.36
N ILE A 199 3.45 -0.06 -10.04
CA ILE A 199 4.04 -0.06 -11.37
C ILE A 199 2.91 0.16 -12.37
N THR A 200 2.90 1.33 -13.00
CA THR A 200 1.82 1.72 -13.93
C THR A 200 2.14 1.39 -15.38
N LYS A 201 3.43 1.30 -15.71
CA LYS A 201 3.90 0.91 -17.05
C LYS A 201 5.33 0.36 -16.98
N LEU A 202 5.60 -0.63 -17.84
CA LEU A 202 6.93 -1.18 -18.04
C LEU A 202 7.28 -1.17 -19.53
N THR A 203 8.47 -0.67 -19.85
CA THR A 203 9.04 -0.70 -21.20
C THR A 203 10.47 -1.24 -21.13
N LYS A 204 11.14 -1.36 -22.28
CA LYS A 204 12.55 -1.77 -22.32
C LYS A 204 13.51 -0.81 -21.60
N CYS A 205 13.15 0.47 -21.49
CA CYS A 205 14.06 1.52 -21.01
C CYS A 205 13.61 2.17 -19.69
N GLN A 206 12.42 1.82 -19.21
CA GLN A 206 11.74 2.61 -18.18
C GLN A 206 10.66 1.78 -17.50
N MET A 207 10.59 1.91 -16.17
CA MET A 207 9.47 1.52 -15.33
C MET A 207 8.82 2.80 -14.78
N GLU A 208 7.56 3.06 -15.12
CA GLU A 208 6.79 4.18 -14.56
C GLU A 208 6.14 3.74 -13.25
N LEU A 209 6.20 4.62 -12.26
CA LEU A 209 5.80 4.37 -10.88
C LEU A 209 4.80 5.43 -10.41
N GLU A 210 3.74 4.97 -9.75
CA GLU A 210 2.86 5.84 -8.97
C GLU A 210 3.24 5.72 -7.48
N PRO A 211 3.75 6.80 -6.86
CA PRO A 211 4.20 6.77 -5.47
C PRO A 211 3.01 6.70 -4.53
N MET A 212 2.95 5.62 -3.75
CA MET A 212 1.94 5.45 -2.70
C MET A 212 2.50 5.93 -1.36
N GLN A 213 3.75 5.55 -1.08
CA GLN A 213 4.45 5.85 0.16
C GLN A 213 5.94 5.96 -0.08
N GLU A 214 6.55 7.01 0.46
CA GLU A 214 7.97 7.28 0.32
C GLU A 214 8.55 7.66 1.69
N TYR A 215 9.74 7.14 1.97
CA TYR A 215 10.51 7.36 3.18
C TYR A 215 11.98 7.53 2.86
N GLY A 216 12.67 8.28 3.73
CA GLY A 216 14.08 8.60 3.61
C GLY A 216 14.31 9.93 2.88
N GLU A 217 15.38 10.61 3.27
CA GLU A 217 15.71 11.94 2.73
C GLU A 217 16.09 11.92 1.24
N TRP A 218 16.55 10.76 0.76
CA TRP A 218 17.06 10.56 -0.60
C TRP A 218 15.97 10.18 -1.61
N ILE A 219 14.78 9.81 -1.13
CA ILE A 219 13.67 9.34 -1.95
C ILE A 219 12.49 10.27 -1.74
N ASN A 220 12.18 11.02 -2.78
CA ASN A 220 11.03 11.89 -2.83
C ASN A 220 10.57 12.01 -4.29
N ASN A 221 9.29 11.81 -4.52
CA ASN A 221 8.61 11.89 -5.79
C ASN A 221 9.27 11.02 -6.89
N LEU A 222 9.62 9.78 -6.55
CA LEU A 222 10.11 8.80 -7.50
C LEU A 222 8.96 8.31 -8.38
N VAL A 223 8.89 8.87 -9.59
CA VAL A 223 7.84 8.55 -10.58
C VAL A 223 8.31 7.57 -11.65
N GLU A 224 9.60 7.25 -11.70
CA GLU A 224 10.15 6.35 -12.71
C GLU A 224 11.53 5.79 -12.33
N LEU A 225 11.85 4.61 -12.86
CA LEU A 225 13.20 4.06 -12.93
C LEU A 225 13.61 3.95 -14.40
N LYS A 226 14.62 4.73 -14.81
CA LYS A 226 15.14 4.76 -16.18
C LYS A 226 16.43 3.97 -16.33
N THR A 227 16.56 3.24 -17.42
CA THR A 227 17.74 2.42 -17.75
C THR A 227 18.48 2.91 -18.99
N CYS A 228 17.80 3.68 -19.86
CA CYS A 228 18.39 4.31 -21.04
C CYS A 228 18.63 5.80 -20.79
N LEU A 229 19.70 6.37 -21.38
CA LEU A 229 19.97 7.82 -21.40
C LEU A 229 19.04 8.56 -22.35
#